data_AF-A0A957XHK6-F1
#
_entry.id   AF-A0A957XHK6-F1
#
_cell.length_a   1.000
_cell.length_b   1.000
_cell.length_c   1.000
_cell.angle_alpha   90.00
_cell.angle_beta   90.00
_cell.angle_gamma   90.00
#
_symmetry.space_group_name_H-M   'P 1'
#
loop_
_entity.id
_entity.type
_entity.pdbx_description
1 polymer ?
#
loop_
_entity_poly.entity_id
_entity_poly.type
_entity_poly.pdbx_seq_one_letter_code
_entity_poly.pdbx_strand_id
1 'polypeptide(L)' 'MKPRDLFPRVLRHTFASRYLRTHPGDLRGLAAILGHSNLNTVLIYTEPTVEELADKMEQAEVS' A
#
# COMPACT_ATOMS: atom_id res chain seq x y z
N MET A 1 -5.54 -17.57 -15.29
CA MET A 1 -6.36 -16.42 -14.82
C MET A 1 -7.01 -15.80 -16.05
N LYS A 2 -8.33 -15.53 -16.07
CA LYS A 2 -8.98 -15.02 -17.29
C LYS A 2 -8.63 -13.53 -17.48
N PRO A 3 -8.43 -13.04 -18.73
CA PRO A 3 -8.00 -11.66 -18.98
C PRO A 3 -8.92 -10.59 -18.37
N ARG A 4 -10.23 -10.86 -18.31
CA ARG A 4 -11.22 -9.95 -17.72
C ARG A 4 -11.04 -9.75 -16.22
N ASP A 5 -10.36 -10.68 -15.54
CA ASP A 5 -10.15 -10.60 -14.10
C ASP A 5 -8.89 -9.80 -13.73
N LEU A 6 -8.09 -9.40 -14.72
CA LEU A 6 -6.88 -8.59 -14.53
C LEU A 6 -7.22 -7.11 -14.42
N PHE A 7 -8.14 -6.62 -15.26
CA PHE A 7 -8.45 -5.19 -15.35
C PHE A 7 -9.00 -4.59 -14.02
N PRO A 8 -9.97 -5.21 -13.33
CA PRO A 8 -10.45 -4.69 -12.03
C PRO A 8 -9.38 -4.73 -10.93
N ARG A 9 -8.51 -5.75 -10.95
CA ARG A 9 -7.42 -5.89 -9.98
C ARG A 9 -6.35 -4.84 -10.18
N VAL A 10 -5.90 -4.63 -11.42
CA VAL A 10 -4.89 -3.62 -11.75
C VAL A 10 -5.36 -2.23 -11.32
N LEU A 11 -6.64 -1.90 -11.55
CA LEU A 11 -7.21 -0.63 -11.09
C LEU A 11 -7.21 -0.52 -9.55
N ARG A 12 -7.65 -1.57 -8.84
CA ARG A 12 -7.63 -1.60 -7.38
C ARG A 12 -6.21 -1.41 -6.84
N HIS A 13 -5.21 -2.12 -7.38
CA HIS A 13 -3.82 -1.99 -6.95
C HIS A 13 -3.27 -0.58 -7.25
N THR A 14 -3.52 -0.07 -8.45
CA THR A 14 -3.09 1.28 -8.85
C THR A 14 -3.69 2.36 -7.95
N PHE A 15 -4.97 2.25 -7.61
CA PHE A 15 -5.65 3.16 -6.70
C PHE A 15 -5.04 3.09 -5.30
N ALA A 16 -4.90 1.89 -4.74
CA ALA A 16 -4.41 1.67 -3.38
C ALA A 16 -2.98 2.18 -3.16
N SER A 17 -2.06 1.87 -4.09
CA SER A 17 -0.68 2.38 -4.03
C SER A 17 -0.63 3.91 -4.11
N ARG A 18 -1.44 4.54 -4.96
CA ARG A 18 -1.49 6.00 -5.06
C ARG A 18 -2.08 6.65 -3.81
N TYR A 19 -3.10 6.03 -3.22
CA TYR A 19 -3.75 6.53 -2.01
C TYR A 19 -2.78 6.58 -0.82
N LEU A 20 -2.03 5.51 -0.56
CA LEU A 20 -1.07 5.49 0.56
C LEU A 20 0.14 6.39 0.33
N ARG A 21 0.50 6.67 -0.94
CA ARG A 21 1.52 7.67 -1.25
C ARG A 21 1.05 9.09 -0.91
N THR A 22 -0.25 9.38 -1.06
CA THR A 22 -0.81 10.69 -0.70
C THR A 22 -1.23 10.78 0.76
N HIS A 23 -1.54 9.65 1.39
CA HIS A 23 -1.94 9.53 2.80
C HIS A 23 -1.09 8.47 3.51
N PRO A 24 0.20 8.76 3.81
CA PRO A 24 1.09 7.79 4.43
C PRO A 24 0.52 7.26 5.74
N GLY A 25 0.41 5.93 5.85
CA GLY A 25 -0.04 5.25 7.06
C GLY A 25 -1.56 5.10 7.22
N ASP A 26 -2.41 5.64 6.33
CA ASP A 26 -3.86 5.52 6.43
C ASP A 26 -4.41 4.18 5.89
N LEU A 27 -4.01 3.08 6.54
CA LEU A 27 -4.47 1.74 6.18
C LEU A 27 -5.95 1.51 6.46
N ARG A 28 -6.50 2.18 7.48
CA ARG A 28 -7.91 2.05 7.86
C ARG A 28 -8.82 2.76 6.86
N GLY A 29 -8.44 3.98 6.43
CA GLY A 29 -9.12 4.70 5.37
C GLY A 29 -9.10 3.94 4.05
N LEU A 30 -7.94 3.41 3.67
CA LEU A 30 -7.83 2.57 2.48
C LEU A 30 -8.73 1.33 2.56
N ALA A 31 -8.72 0.60 3.69
CA ALA A 31 -9.55 -0.58 3.88
C ALA A 31 -11.05 -0.25 3.82
N ALA A 32 -11.48 0.86 4.42
CA ALA A 32 -12.87 1.31 4.36
C ALA A 32 -13.31 1.62 2.92
N ILE A 33 -12.49 2.33 2.15
CA ILE A 33 -12.78 2.66 0.74
C ILE A 33 -12.89 1.39 -0.11
N LEU A 34 -12.03 0.40 0.14
CA LEU A 34 -12.05 -0.87 -0.59
C LEU A 34 -13.12 -1.85 -0.09
N GLY A 35 -13.80 -1.54 1.02
CA GLY A 35 -14.80 -2.40 1.65
C GLY A 35 -14.19 -3.63 2.35
N HIS A 36 -12.93 -3.53 2.80
CA HIS A 36 -12.23 -4.62 3.46
C HIS A 36 -12.37 -4.51 4.98
N SER A 37 -12.90 -5.55 5.61
CA SER A 37 -12.98 -5.65 7.08
C SER A 37 -11.64 -6.04 7.73
N ASN A 38 -10.73 -6.63 6.95
CA ASN A 38 -9.43 -7.10 7.42
C ASN A 38 -8.28 -6.25 6.84
N LEU A 39 -7.50 -5.60 7.72
CA LEU A 39 -6.36 -4.79 7.32
C LEU A 39 -5.24 -5.58 6.64
N ASN A 40 -5.12 -6.89 6.90
CA ASN A 40 -4.11 -7.72 6.25
C ASN A 40 -4.22 -7.71 4.73
N THR A 41 -5.41 -7.43 4.20
CA THR A 41 -5.67 -7.35 2.75
C THR A 41 -5.10 -6.09 2.08
N VAL A 42 -4.71 -5.08 2.86
CA VAL A 42 -4.13 -3.82 2.37
C VAL A 42 -2.67 -3.63 2.79
N LEU A 43 -2.13 -4.49 3.66
CA LEU A 43 -0.71 -4.46 4.06
C LEU A 43 0.26 -4.69 2.88
N ILE A 44 -0.19 -5.37 1.83
CA ILE A 44 0.61 -5.55 0.60
C ILE A 44 1.01 -4.24 -0.08
N TYR A 45 0.36 -3.12 0.27
CA TYR A 45 0.69 -1.80 -0.29
C TYR A 45 1.65 -0.99 0.59
N THR A 46 2.14 -1.56 1.69
CA THR A 46 3.06 -0.90 2.63
C THR A 46 4.45 -1.53 2.66
N GLU A 47 4.73 -2.50 1.79
CA GLU A 47 6.06 -3.12 1.72
C GLU A 47 7.08 -2.07 1.26
N PRO A 48 8.07 -1.71 2.12
CA PRO A 48 9.09 -0.76 1.74
C PRO A 48 10.10 -1.41 0.79
N THR A 49 10.71 -0.61 -0.08
CA THR A 49 11.86 -1.08 -0.86
C THR A 49 13.11 -1.18 0.04
N VAL A 50 14.14 -1.87 -0.45
CA VAL A 50 15.42 -1.98 0.27
C VAL A 50 16.07 -0.61 0.45
N GLU A 51 15.93 0.27 -0.54
CA GLU A 51 16.42 1.64 -0.51
C GLU A 51 15.66 2.47 0.53
N GLU A 52 14.33 2.40 0.55
CA GLU A 52 13.52 3.09 1.56
C GLU A 52 13.81 2.60 2.99
N LEU A 53 14.15 1.32 3.15
CA LEU A 53 14.60 0.76 4.42
C LEU A 53 15.95 1.35 4.84
N ALA A 54 16.92 1.41 3.92
CA ALA A 54 18.23 1.98 4.19
C ALA A 54 18.14 3.45 4.62
N ASP A 55 17.37 4.27 3.88
CA ASP A 55 17.15 5.68 4.18
C ASP A 55 16.51 5.87 5.57
N LYS A 56 15.54 5.03 5.93
CA LYS A 56 14.88 5.07 7.25
C LYS A 56 15.81 4.68 8.38
N MET A 57 16.72 3.74 8.16
CA MET A 57 17.73 3.36 9.15
C MET A 57 18.70 4.51 9.40
N GLU A 58 19.21 5.14 8.34
CA GLU A 58 20.10 6.30 8.45
C GLU A 58 19.43 7.45 9.22
N GLN A 59 18.16 7.77 8.92
CA GLN A 59 17.43 8.82 9.65
C GLN A 59 17.22 8.52 11.13
N ALA A 60 17.04 7.24 11.49
CA ALA A 60 16.84 6.80 12.87
C ALA A 60 18.14 6.88 13.69
N GLU A 61 19.31 6.71 13.07
CA GLU A 61 20.62 6.85 13.72
C GLU A 61 20.99 8.32 14.00
N VAL A 62 20.36 9.26 13.30
CA VAL A 62 20.64 10.72 13.40
C VAL A 62 19.66 11.44 14.36
N SER A 63 18.65 10.75 14.91
CA SER A 63 17.67 11.29 15.88
C SER A 63 18.01 10.92 17.32
#